data_AF-A0AAU0R805-F1
#
_entry.id   AF-A0AAU0R805-F1
#
_cell.length_a   1.000
_cell.length_b   1.000
_cell.length_c   1.000
_cell.angle_alpha   90.00
_cell.angle_beta   90.00
_cell.angle_gamma   90.00
#
_symmetry.space_group_name_H-M   'P 1'
#
loop_
_entity.id
_entity.type
_entity.pdbx_description
1 polymer ?
#
loop_
_entity_poly.entity_id
_entity_poly.type
_entity_poly.pdbx_seq_one_letter_code
_entity_poly.pdbx_strand_id
1 'polypeptide(L)'
;MSNEKRDEIDSFEKFTVNGEYAYLFHEVIRAKALMWMIDDSLSTAYRLLNKAKIALEKPLTYKLTLGEFCVYYRDQRPEWLAYRFWRYMEGGK
;
A
#
# COMPACT_ATOMS: atom_id res chain seq x y z
N MET A 1 11.63 3.65 -17.04
CA MET A 1 11.38 2.90 -15.78
C MET A 1 9.94 3.06 -15.25
N SER A 2 8.96 3.40 -16.11
CA SER A 2 7.61 3.85 -15.70
C SER A 2 6.45 2.92 -16.08
N ASN A 3 6.59 2.05 -17.09
CA ASN A 3 5.51 1.13 -17.48
C ASN A 3 5.50 -0.15 -16.63
N GLU A 4 6.64 -0.80 -16.41
CA GLU A 4 6.70 -2.08 -15.69
C GLU A 4 6.11 -2.01 -14.26
N LYS A 5 6.38 -0.93 -13.52
CA LYS A 5 5.83 -0.73 -12.18
C LYS A 5 4.32 -0.45 -12.18
N ARG A 6 3.80 0.15 -13.26
CA ARG A 6 2.37 0.43 -13.41
C ARG A 6 1.63 -0.85 -13.78
N ASP A 7 2.14 -1.61 -14.73
CA ASP A 7 1.62 -2.92 -15.14
C ASP A 7 1.58 -3.89 -13.95
N GLU A 8 2.53 -3.77 -13.02
CA GLU A 8 2.57 -4.56 -11.79
C GLU A 8 1.49 -4.16 -10.76
N ILE A 9 1.24 -2.86 -10.59
CA ILE A 9 0.14 -2.38 -9.72
C ILE A 9 -1.21 -2.82 -10.29
N ASP A 10 -1.39 -2.71 -11.60
CA ASP A 10 -2.61 -3.16 -12.29
C ASP A 10 -2.77 -4.70 -12.19
N SER A 11 -1.66 -5.44 -12.05
CA SER A 11 -1.71 -6.87 -11.73
C SER A 11 -2.20 -7.17 -10.32
N PHE A 12 -2.01 -6.26 -9.35
CA PHE A 12 -2.47 -6.47 -7.98
C PHE A 12 -3.99 -6.36 -7.85
N GLU A 13 -4.63 -5.58 -8.69
CA GLU A 13 -6.09 -5.44 -8.74
C GLU A 13 -6.79 -6.80 -8.93
N LYS A 14 -6.16 -7.69 -9.71
CA LYS A 14 -6.64 -9.06 -9.98
C LYS A 14 -6.65 -9.97 -8.75
N PHE A 15 -5.95 -9.60 -7.68
CA PHE A 15 -5.96 -10.35 -6.43
C PHE A 15 -7.19 -10.07 -5.56
N THR A 16 -7.95 -9.02 -5.85
CA THR A 16 -9.12 -8.67 -5.04
C THR A 16 -10.33 -9.49 -5.46
N VAL A 17 -11.05 -10.07 -4.49
CA VAL A 17 -12.27 -10.87 -4.76
C VAL A 17 -13.27 -9.99 -5.51
N ASN A 18 -13.61 -10.39 -6.75
CA ASN A 18 -14.50 -9.66 -7.67
C ASN A 18 -14.11 -8.20 -7.97
N GLY A 19 -12.88 -7.77 -7.68
CA GLY A 19 -12.47 -6.37 -7.87
C GLY A 19 -12.88 -5.42 -6.74
N GLU A 20 -13.52 -5.89 -5.66
CA GLU A 20 -14.25 -5.04 -4.69
C GLU A 20 -13.38 -3.95 -4.05
N TYR A 21 -12.09 -4.19 -3.89
CA TYR A 21 -11.15 -3.24 -3.28
C TYR A 21 -9.88 -3.02 -4.12
N ALA A 22 -9.92 -3.33 -5.42
CA ALA A 22 -8.82 -3.09 -6.35
C ALA A 22 -8.37 -1.61 -6.38
N TYR A 23 -9.35 -0.70 -6.33
CA TYR A 23 -9.10 0.75 -6.36
C TYR A 23 -8.19 1.23 -5.22
N LEU A 24 -8.11 0.50 -4.10
CA LEU A 24 -7.27 0.87 -2.96
C LEU A 24 -5.77 0.82 -3.27
N PHE A 25 -5.33 0.09 -4.31
CA PHE A 25 -3.93 0.12 -4.73
C PHE A 25 -3.49 1.50 -5.26
N HIS A 26 -4.43 2.32 -5.71
CA HIS A 26 -4.15 3.70 -6.15
C HIS A 26 -4.35 4.73 -5.03
N GLU A 27 -4.89 4.32 -3.88
CA GLU A 27 -5.13 5.21 -2.74
C GLU A 27 -3.86 5.45 -1.93
N VAL A 28 -3.73 6.68 -1.44
CA VAL A 28 -2.61 7.09 -0.59
C VAL A 28 -2.69 6.41 0.78
N ILE A 29 -1.61 5.72 1.15
CA ILE A 29 -1.51 5.10 2.48
C ILE A 29 -0.85 6.03 3.49
N ARG A 30 -1.52 6.23 4.63
CA ARG A 30 -0.99 7.00 5.77
C ARG A 30 -0.44 6.06 6.83
N ALA A 31 0.51 6.55 7.63
CA ALA A 31 1.15 5.76 8.69
C ALA A 31 0.14 5.13 9.68
N LYS A 32 -0.94 5.85 10.03
CA LYS A 32 -2.00 5.31 10.92
C LYS A 32 -2.76 4.14 10.28
N ALA A 33 -3.07 4.21 8.98
CA ALA A 33 -3.71 3.12 8.26
C ALA A 33 -2.76 1.93 8.16
N LEU A 34 -1.50 2.18 7.77
CA LEU A 34 -0.49 1.12 7.66
C LEU A 34 -0.24 0.42 8.99
N MET A 35 -0.15 1.18 10.10
CA MET A 35 -0.04 0.66 11.47
C MET A 35 -1.13 -0.38 11.76
N TRP A 36 -2.39 -0.05 11.44
CA TRP A 36 -3.51 -0.96 11.62
C TRP A 36 -3.45 -2.17 10.67
N MET A 37 -3.01 -1.95 9.43
CA MET A 37 -2.90 -3.01 8.42
C MET A 37 -1.87 -4.08 8.82
N ILE A 38 -0.71 -3.68 9.33
CA ILE A 38 0.39 -4.59 9.67
C ILE A 38 0.39 -5.03 11.15
N ASP A 39 -0.52 -4.50 11.96
CA ASP A 39 -0.62 -4.79 13.41
C ASP A 39 0.68 -4.53 14.19
N ASP A 40 1.29 -3.37 13.94
CA ASP A 40 2.56 -2.95 14.57
C ASP A 40 2.44 -1.49 15.06
N SER A 41 3.51 -0.96 15.64
CA SER A 41 3.58 0.41 16.11
C SER A 41 3.53 1.45 14.99
N LEU A 42 3.05 2.65 15.33
CA LEU A 42 3.07 3.80 14.43
C LEU A 42 4.50 4.16 13.96
N SER A 43 5.49 3.98 14.84
CA SER A 43 6.91 4.19 14.53
C SER A 43 7.39 3.24 13.43
N THR A 44 7.04 1.94 13.55
CA THR A 44 7.32 0.95 12.51
C THR A 44 6.67 1.35 11.19
N ALA A 45 5.40 1.74 11.19
CA ALA A 45 4.70 2.17 9.98
C ALA A 45 5.39 3.37 9.29
N TYR A 46 5.80 4.41 10.05
CA TYR A 46 6.57 5.53 9.48
C TYR A 46 7.90 5.09 8.88
N ARG A 47 8.64 4.23 9.59
CA ARG A 47 9.92 3.69 9.11
C ARG A 47 9.75 2.93 7.80
N LEU A 48 8.72 2.09 7.70
CA LEU A 48 8.45 1.29 6.49
C LEU A 48 8.06 2.18 5.30
N LEU A 49 7.20 3.19 5.50
CA LEU A 49 6.82 4.16 4.46
C LEU A 49 8.03 4.98 3.99
N ASN A 50 8.86 5.45 4.92
CA ASN A 50 10.06 6.21 4.56
C ASN A 50 11.08 5.34 3.80
N LYS A 51 11.27 4.08 4.22
CA LYS A 51 12.13 3.13 3.52
C LYS A 51 11.65 2.87 2.09
N ALA A 52 10.34 2.67 1.90
CA ALA A 52 9.75 2.51 0.57
C ALA A 52 9.91 3.77 -0.30
N LYS A 53 9.69 4.97 0.25
CA LYS A 53 9.89 6.24 -0.48
C LYS A 53 11.32 6.39 -0.99
N ILE A 54 12.30 6.14 -0.11
CA ILE A 54 13.73 6.22 -0.46
C ILE A 54 14.07 5.19 -1.54
N ALA A 55 13.64 3.94 -1.38
CA ALA A 55 13.92 2.87 -2.34
C ALA A 55 13.25 3.10 -3.72
N LEU A 56 12.12 3.82 -3.74
CA LEU A 56 11.43 4.22 -4.96
C LEU A 56 11.90 5.57 -5.51
N GLU A 57 12.96 6.15 -4.92
CA GLU A 57 13.54 7.44 -5.32
C GLU A 57 12.52 8.59 -5.32
N LYS A 58 11.55 8.53 -4.39
CA LYS A 58 10.51 9.55 -4.25
C LYS A 58 10.97 10.65 -3.27
N PRO A 59 10.59 11.92 -3.51
CA PRO A 59 10.83 13.00 -2.55
C PRO A 59 10.25 12.70 -1.16
N LEU A 60 10.86 13.24 -0.10
CA LEU A 60 10.39 13.01 1.28
C LEU A 60 8.95 13.48 1.52
N THR A 61 8.52 14.51 0.81
CA THR A 61 7.16 15.09 0.81
C THR A 61 6.14 14.25 0.05
N TYR A 62 6.60 13.28 -0.75
CA TYR A 62 5.73 12.41 -1.51
C TYR A 62 4.94 11.48 -0.59
N LYS A 63 3.71 11.16 -0.99
CA LYS A 63 2.83 10.23 -0.29
C LYS A 63 2.64 9.00 -1.17
N LEU A 64 3.05 7.84 -0.67
CA LEU A 64 2.94 6.59 -1.41
C LEU A 64 1.49 6.13 -1.53
N THR A 65 1.16 5.51 -2.65
CA THR A 65 -0.04 4.68 -2.75
C THR A 65 0.19 3.30 -2.13
N LEU A 66 -0.88 2.55 -1.85
CA LEU A 66 -0.77 1.16 -1.42
C LEU A 66 -0.04 0.31 -2.47
N GLY A 67 -0.35 0.51 -3.75
CA GLY A 67 0.29 -0.21 -4.85
C GLY A 67 1.80 0.00 -4.87
N GLU A 68 2.26 1.25 -4.77
CA GLU A 68 3.70 1.53 -4.70
C GLU A 68 4.38 0.89 -3.49
N PHE A 69 3.70 0.89 -2.33
CA PHE A 69 4.20 0.21 -1.15
C PHE A 69 4.31 -1.30 -1.36
N CYS A 70 3.32 -1.93 -1.98
CA CYS A 70 3.30 -3.35 -2.30
C CYS A 70 4.34 -3.74 -3.36
N VAL A 71 4.62 -2.87 -4.35
CA VAL A 71 5.69 -3.08 -5.34
C VAL A 71 7.05 -3.20 -4.65
N TYR A 72 7.28 -2.44 -3.57
CA TYR A 72 8.51 -2.53 -2.80
C TYR A 72 8.52 -3.68 -1.79
N TYR A 73 7.42 -3.88 -1.06
CA TYR A 73 7.27 -4.99 -0.09
C TYR A 73 6.45 -6.13 -0.68
N ARG A 74 6.93 -6.74 -1.77
CA ARG A 74 6.18 -7.80 -2.49
C ARG A 74 5.85 -9.01 -1.60
N ASP A 75 6.70 -9.29 -0.62
CA ASP A 75 6.53 -10.42 0.31
C ASP A 75 5.35 -10.24 1.28
N GLN A 76 4.78 -9.03 1.41
CA GLN A 76 3.70 -8.71 2.36
C GLN A 76 2.30 -9.14 1.89
N ARG A 77 2.19 -9.96 0.82
CA ARG A 77 0.91 -10.42 0.24
C ARG A 77 -0.05 -9.25 -0.05
N PRO A 78 0.11 -8.56 -1.20
CA PRO A 78 -0.64 -7.34 -1.55
C PRO A 78 -2.16 -7.41 -1.36
N GLU A 79 -2.77 -8.57 -1.65
CA GLU A 79 -4.20 -8.86 -1.39
C GLU A 79 -4.60 -8.65 0.07
N TRP A 80 -3.82 -9.20 1.00
CA TRP A 80 -4.12 -9.15 2.42
C TRP A 80 -4.01 -7.72 2.96
N LEU A 81 -3.01 -6.96 2.48
CA LEU A 81 -2.89 -5.55 2.81
C LEU A 81 -4.08 -4.74 2.25
N ALA A 82 -4.51 -5.00 1.02
CA ALA A 82 -5.67 -4.32 0.43
C ALA A 82 -6.95 -4.63 1.22
N TYR A 83 -7.18 -5.88 1.60
CA TYR A 83 -8.29 -6.26 2.47
C TYR A 83 -8.24 -5.56 3.84
N ARG A 84 -7.08 -5.53 4.50
CA ARG A 84 -6.92 -4.81 5.78
C ARG A 84 -7.14 -3.31 5.61
N PHE A 85 -6.70 -2.72 4.51
CA PHE A 85 -6.92 -1.32 4.24
C PHE A 85 -8.42 -1.02 4.03
N TRP A 86 -9.12 -1.88 3.30
CA TRP A 86 -10.57 -1.81 3.12
C TRP A 86 -11.30 -1.87 4.48
N ARG A 87 -10.98 -2.84 5.34
CA ARG A 87 -11.55 -2.96 6.69
C ARG A 87 -11.29 -1.75 7.57
N TYR A 88 -10.10 -1.15 7.48
CA TYR A 88 -9.79 0.11 8.18
C TYR A 88 -10.67 1.26 7.70
N MET A 89 -10.91 1.36 6.38
CA MET A 89 -11.74 2.41 5.79
C MET A 89 -13.24 2.22 6.10
N GLU A 90 -13.72 0.98 6.17
CA GLU A 90 -15.10 0.68 6.58
C GLU A 90 -15.35 1.00 8.06
N GLY A 91 -14.44 0.62 8.95
CA GLY A 91 -14.56 0.88 10.40
C GLY A 91 -14.25 2.33 10.81
N GLY A 92 -13.85 3.17 9.85
CA GLY A 92 -13.53 4.59 10.05
C GLY A 92 -14.61 5.56 9.57
N LYS A 93 -15.79 5.06 9.19
CA LYS A 93 -17.00 5.88 8.97
C LYS A 93 -17.82 6.01 10.23
#